data_AF-H5ZW38-F1
#
_entry.id   AF-H5ZW38-F1
#
_cell.length_a   1.000
_cell.length_b   1.000
_cell.length_c   1.000
_cell.angle_alpha   90.00
_cell.angle_beta   90.00
_cell.angle_gamma   90.00
#
_symmetry.space_group_name_H-M   'P 1'
#
loop_
_entity.id
_entity.type
_entity.pdbx_description
1 polymer ?
#
loop_
_entity_poly.entity_id
_entity_poly.type
_entity_poly.pdbx_seq_one_letter_code
_entity_poly.pdbx_strand_id
1 'polypeptide(L)' 'IVSPGQWKWWQKFQSNPQQSYSAEFEVKEYVLPSFVGYISYLRSPSFYVDSEEL' A
#
# COMPACT_ATOMS: atom_id res chain seq x y z
N ILE A 1 -13.72 5.91 19.61
CA ILE A 1 -12.98 6.74 18.62
C ILE A 1 -11.91 5.84 18.02
N VAL A 2 -11.84 5.71 16.69
CA VAL A 2 -10.83 4.91 15.98
C VAL A 2 -9.79 5.87 15.39
N SER A 3 -8.50 5.55 15.54
CA SER A 3 -7.41 6.38 15.02
C SER A 3 -7.15 6.06 13.54
N PRO A 4 -7.25 7.05 12.62
CA PRO A 4 -6.84 6.85 11.23
C PRO A 4 -5.34 6.54 11.11
N GLY A 5 -4.94 5.87 10.03
CA GLY A 5 -3.55 5.54 9.72
C GLY A 5 -3.37 4.12 9.17
N GLN A 6 -2.12 3.74 8.94
CA GLN A 6 -1.80 2.34 8.62
C GLN A 6 -1.77 1.49 9.87
N TRP A 7 -2.51 0.39 9.83
CA TRP A 7 -2.62 -0.56 10.91
C TRP A 7 -2.08 -1.91 10.46
N LYS A 8 -1.54 -2.66 11.41
CA LYS A 8 -0.95 -3.98 11.15
C LYS A 8 -1.52 -5.02 12.10
N TRP A 9 -2.16 -6.04 11.55
CA TRP A 9 -2.55 -7.23 12.31
C TRP A 9 -1.43 -8.25 12.26
N TRP A 10 -1.17 -8.89 13.40
CA TRP A 10 -0.22 -9.99 13.53
C TRP A 10 -0.91 -11.22 14.10
N GLN A 11 -0.60 -12.38 13.54
CA GLN A 11 -1.05 -13.68 14.05
C GLN A 11 0.13 -14.63 14.17
N LYS A 12 0.17 -15.35 15.29
CA LYS A 12 1.21 -16.36 15.58
C LYS A 12 0.53 -17.69 15.87
N PHE A 13 1.15 -18.78 15.42
CA PHE A 13 0.71 -20.11 15.82
C PHE A 13 1.13 -20.37 17.27
N GLN A 14 0.18 -20.82 18.11
CA GLN A 14 0.50 -21.16 19.51
C GLN A 14 1.51 -22.32 19.60
N SER A 15 1.40 -23.29 18.69
CA SER A 15 2.30 -24.45 18.62
C SER A 15 3.70 -24.12 18.11
N ASN A 16 3.84 -23.06 17.31
CA ASN A 16 5.11 -22.58 16.79
C ASN A 16 5.14 -21.04 16.75
N PRO A 17 5.48 -20.38 17.86
CA PRO A 17 5.46 -18.92 17.95
C PRO A 17 6.43 -18.19 17.02
N GLN A 18 7.41 -18.89 16.44
CA GLN A 18 8.31 -18.34 15.41
C GLN A 18 7.60 -18.17 14.06
N GLN A 19 6.56 -18.97 13.81
CA GLN A 19 5.75 -18.88 12.61
C GLN A 19 4.68 -17.80 12.81
N SER A 20 4.89 -16.65 12.16
CA SER A 20 4.01 -15.50 12.25
C SER A 20 3.61 -14.98 10.87
N TYR A 21 2.41 -14.42 10.81
CA TYR A 21 1.83 -13.81 9.63
C TYR A 21 1.34 -12.42 9.99
N SER A 22 1.39 -11.50 9.03
CA SER A 22 0.84 -10.17 9.21
C SER A 22 0.12 -9.69 7.97
N ALA A 23 -0.87 -8.83 8.18
CA ALA A 23 -1.51 -8.06 7.13
C ALA A 23 -1.55 -6.59 7.55
N GLU A 24 -1.29 -5.72 6.58
CA GLU A 24 -1.36 -4.26 6.75
C GLU A 24 -2.61 -3.74 6.03
N PHE A 25 -3.28 -2.77 6.63
CA PHE A 25 -4.49 -2.16 6.09
C PHE A 25 -4.57 -0.70 6.52
N GLU A 26 -5.23 0.12 5.71
CA GLU A 26 -5.37 1.54 5.97
C GLU A 26 -6.74 1.80 6.62
N VAL A 27 -6.70 2.46 7.78
CA VAL A 27 -7.89 2.98 8.45
C VAL A 27 -8.02 4.45 8.09
N LYS A 28 -9.04 4.77 7.30
CA LYS A 28 -9.39 6.15 6.96
C LYS A 28 -10.89 6.28 6.78
N GLU A 29 -11.37 7.52 6.76
CA GLU A 29 -12.73 7.79 6.33
C GLU A 29 -12.91 7.35 4.88
N TYR A 30 -13.83 6.42 4.67
CA TYR A 30 -14.12 5.89 3.35
C TYR A 30 -15.34 6.59 2.76
N VAL A 31 -15.18 7.08 1.54
CA VAL A 31 -16.29 7.56 0.72
C VAL A 31 -16.41 6.61 -0.45
N LEU A 32 -17.60 6.01 -0.62
CA LEU A 32 -17.86 5.09 -1.73
C LEU A 32 -17.72 5.85 -3.06
N PRO A 33 -16.73 5.49 -3.90
CA PRO A 33 -16.62 6.10 -5.21
C PRO A 33 -17.64 5.47 -6.15
N SER A 34 -18.24 6.27 -7.04
CA SER A 34 -19.20 5.78 -8.05
C SER A 34 -18.54 5.01 -9.20
N PHE A 35 -17.23 5.13 -9.37
CA PHE A 35 -16.44 4.38 -10.35
C PHE A 35 -14.99 4.21 -9.85
N VAL A 36 -14.31 3.17 -10.32
CA VAL A 36 -12.89 2.93 -10.07
C VAL A 36 -12.13 3.23 -11.36
N GLY A 37 -11.24 4.22 -11.33
CA GLY A 37 -10.39 4.58 -12.46
C GLY A 37 -9.01 3.94 -12.32
N TYR A 38 -8.52 3.32 -13.40
CA TYR A 38 -7.14 2.86 -13.51
C TYR A 38 -6.36 3.82 -14.40
N ILE A 39 -5.18 4.25 -13.96
CA ILE A 39 -4.29 5.08 -14.78
C ILE A 39 -3.27 4.16 -15.44
N SER A 40 -3.29 4.10 -16.77
CA SER A 40 -2.27 3.44 -17.59
C SER A 40 -1.33 4.47 -18.18
N TYR A 41 -0.02 4.21 -18.14
CA TYR A 41 0.95 5.04 -18.84
C TYR A 41 0.78 4.89 -20.36
N LEU A 42 0.77 6.01 -21.09
CA LEU A 42 0.75 6.00 -22.57
C LEU A 42 2.09 5.55 -23.18
N ARG A 43 3.18 5.58 -22.40
CA ARG A 43 4.54 5.15 -22.77
C ARG A 43 5.20 4.40 -21.62
N SER A 44 6.48 4.02 -21.76
CA SER A 44 7.25 3.39 -20.69
C SER A 44 7.18 4.20 -19.39
N PRO A 45 7.09 3.55 -18.21
CA PRO A 45 7.04 4.20 -16.91
C PRO A 45 8.43 4.69 -16.48
N SER A 46 9.06 5.50 -17.33
CA SER A 46 10.39 6.06 -17.12
C SER A 46 10.45 7.44 -17.75
N PHE A 47 11.18 8.34 -17.09
CA PHE A 47 11.50 9.66 -17.61
C PHE A 47 12.94 9.63 -18.14
N TYR A 48 13.18 10.24 -19.30
CA TYR A 48 14.53 10.48 -19.78
C TYR A 48 15.10 11.67 -19.00
N VAL A 49 16.24 11.48 -18.34
CA VAL A 49 16.98 12.53 -17.65
C VAL A 49 18.22 12.80 -18.50
N ASP A 50 18.31 13.99 -19.09
CA ASP A 50 19.50 14.43 -19.82
C ASP A 50 20.58 14.80 -18.80
N SER A 51 21.71 14.11 -18.83
CA SER A 51 22.80 14.27 -17.87
C SER A 51 23.90 15.18 -18.41
N GLU A 52 23.54 16.33 -18.98
CA GLU A 52 24.46 17.38 -19.42
C GLU A 52 24.65 18.50 -18.36
N GLU A 53 24.73 18.13 -17.08
CA GLU A 53 25.38 18.95 -16.06
C GLU A 53 26.49 18.13 -15.39
N LEU A 54 27.69 18.17 -15.99
CA LEU A 54 28.96 17.76 -15.40
C LEU A 54 30.00 18.87 -15.58
#